data_AF-A0AA86N5G1-F1
#
_entry.id   AF-A0AA86N5G1-F1
#
_cell.length_a   1.000
_cell.length_b   1.000
_cell.length_c   1.000
_cell.angle_alpha   90.00
_cell.angle_beta   90.00
_cell.angle_gamma   90.00
#
_symmetry.space_group_name_H-M   'P 1'
#
loop_
_entity.id
_entity.type
_entity.pdbx_description
1 polymer ?
#
loop_
_entity_poly.entity_id
_entity_poly.type
_entity_poly.pdbx_seq_one_letter_code
_entity_poly.pdbx_strand_id
1 'polypeptide(L)'
;MKKCDLDDLNLSDNRIVDISPLGLDPQTKQLTLKLSYLNLMGNRIVNIDALEDQTSLRELYFSDNYIYISHSLNFRLYQFGLLYL
;
A
#
# COMPACT_ATOMS: atom_id res chain seq x y z
N MET A 1 -22.90 7.35 12.37
CA MET A 1 -21.74 6.47 12.63
C MET A 1 -20.58 7.03 11.84
N LYS A 2 -19.51 7.47 12.51
CA LYS A 2 -18.32 8.05 11.85
C LYS A 2 -17.62 6.91 11.13
N LYS A 3 -17.64 6.94 9.80
CA LYS A 3 -16.82 6.07 8.95
C LYS A 3 -15.37 6.42 9.29
N CYS A 4 -14.55 5.44 9.68
CA CYS A 4 -13.12 5.67 9.87
C CYS A 4 -12.50 5.81 8.48
N ASP A 5 -12.73 6.96 7.85
CA ASP A 5 -12.03 7.41 6.66
C ASP A 5 -10.61 7.81 7.09
N LEU A 6 -9.77 6.81 7.33
CA LEU A 6 -8.33 6.99 7.34
C LEU A 6 -7.92 7.11 5.87
N ASP A 7 -8.10 8.31 5.33
CA ASP A 7 -7.71 8.63 3.95
C ASP A 7 -6.19 8.58 3.81
N ASP A 8 -5.47 8.93 4.89
CA ASP A 8 -4.01 9.03 4.90
C ASP A 8 -3.38 8.19 6.02
N LEU A 9 -2.44 7.32 5.67
CA LEU A 9 -1.69 6.50 6.62
C LEU A 9 -0.18 6.73 6.45
N ASN A 10 0.47 7.23 7.49
CA ASN A 10 1.92 7.37 7.53
C ASN A 10 2.55 6.34 8.49
N LEU A 11 3.40 5.49 7.94
CA LEU A 11 4.17 4.44 8.62
C LEU A 11 5.67 4.54 8.33
N SER A 12 6.15 5.72 7.89
CA SER A 12 7.56 5.92 7.53
C SER A 12 8.52 5.69 8.69
N ASP A 13 9.77 5.38 8.37
CA ASP A 13 10.90 5.27 9.31
C ASP A 13 10.69 4.25 10.44
N ASN A 14 10.13 3.11 10.07
CA ASN A 14 9.90 1.99 10.98
C ASN A 14 10.77 0.79 10.58
N ARG A 15 10.40 -0.40 11.08
CA ARG A 15 11.05 -1.68 10.73
C ARG A 15 10.03 -2.66 10.17
N ILE A 16 9.02 -2.15 9.48
CA ILE A 16 7.94 -2.95 8.92
C ILE A 16 8.52 -3.82 7.81
N VAL A 17 8.21 -5.12 7.87
CA VAL A 17 8.61 -6.12 6.86
C VAL A 17 7.38 -6.65 6.13
N ASP A 18 6.24 -6.71 6.81
CA ASP A 18 4.99 -7.27 6.30
C ASP A 18 3.88 -6.22 6.32
N ILE A 19 3.26 -5.99 5.16
CA ILE A 19 2.11 -5.11 4.98
C ILE A 19 0.86 -5.86 4.51
N SER A 20 0.85 -7.19 4.57
CA SER A 20 -0.34 -8.00 4.28
C SER A 20 -1.61 -7.55 5.01
N PRO A 21 -1.57 -6.99 6.24
CA PRO A 21 -2.77 -6.47 6.89
C PRO A 21 -3.39 -5.24 6.20
N LEU A 22 -2.68 -4.55 5.31
CA LEU A 22 -3.19 -3.42 4.53
C LEU A 22 -3.96 -3.87 3.26
N GLY A 23 -3.95 -5.16 2.93
CA GLY A 23 -4.59 -5.70 1.73
C GLY A 23 -5.98 -6.26 1.96
N LEU A 24 -6.35 -7.27 1.17
CA LEU A 24 -7.57 -8.04 1.41
C LEU A 24 -7.41 -8.96 2.61
N ASP A 25 -8.46 -9.04 3.43
CA ASP A 25 -8.57 -10.08 4.44
C ASP A 25 -8.63 -11.47 3.75
N PRO A 26 -7.77 -12.42 4.14
CA PRO A 26 -7.67 -13.71 3.44
C PRO A 26 -8.95 -14.55 3.46
N GLN A 27 -9.79 -14.40 4.51
CA GLN A 27 -10.98 -15.20 4.74
C GLN A 27 -12.21 -14.59 4.06
N THR A 28 -12.35 -13.27 4.15
CA THR A 28 -13.54 -12.55 3.68
C THR A 28 -13.36 -11.94 2.29
N LYS A 29 -12.11 -11.86 1.80
CA LYS A 29 -11.75 -11.20 0.53
C LYS A 29 -12.20 -9.74 0.45
N GLN A 30 -12.30 -9.08 1.59
CA GLN A 30 -12.65 -7.66 1.70
C GLN A 30 -11.44 -6.84 2.09
N LEU A 31 -11.34 -5.62 1.56
CA LEU A 31 -10.29 -4.67 1.94
C LEU A 31 -10.39 -4.35 3.43
N THR A 32 -9.29 -4.46 4.16
CA THR A 32 -9.21 -4.12 5.58
C THR A 32 -9.28 -2.62 5.81
N LEU A 33 -8.71 -1.84 4.89
CA LEU A 33 -8.64 -0.38 4.90
C LEU A 33 -8.89 0.13 3.48
N LYS A 34 -9.39 1.36 3.36
CA LYS A 34 -9.47 2.10 2.08
C LYS A 34 -8.65 3.35 2.22
N LEU A 35 -7.43 3.32 1.68
CA LEU A 35 -6.47 4.42 1.78
C LEU A 35 -6.47 5.23 0.47
N SER A 36 -6.28 6.55 0.56
CA SER A 36 -5.92 7.42 -0.57
C SER A 36 -4.45 7.80 -0.58
N TYR A 37 -3.82 7.88 0.60
CA TYR A 37 -2.39 8.14 0.77
C TYR A 37 -1.77 7.09 1.70
N LEU A 38 -0.61 6.57 1.31
CA LEU A 38 0.17 5.65 2.12
C LEU A 38 1.66 6.00 2.06
N ASN A 39 2.28 6.24 3.21
CA ASN A 39 3.72 6.42 3.33
C ASN A 39 4.35 5.25 4.09
N LEU A 40 5.20 4.51 3.40
CA LEU A 40 5.98 3.37 3.87
C LEU A 40 7.50 3.63 3.79
N MET A 41 7.94 4.86 3.52
CA MET A 41 9.34 5.20 3.34
C MET A 41 10.21 4.73 4.51
N GLY A 42 11.45 4.29 4.27
CA GLY A 42 12.40 3.99 5.35
C GLY A 42 12.02 2.75 6.18
N ASN A 43 11.49 1.71 5.53
CA ASN A 43 11.12 0.44 6.16
C ASN A 43 11.98 -0.72 5.62
N ARG A 44 11.55 -1.97 5.85
CA ARG A 44 12.26 -3.17 5.39
C ARG A 44 11.36 -4.07 4.54
N ILE A 45 10.43 -3.46 3.83
CA ILE A 45 9.43 -4.16 3.02
C ILE A 45 10.12 -4.71 1.77
N VAL A 46 9.77 -5.93 1.40
CA VAL A 46 10.29 -6.60 0.19
C VAL A 46 9.22 -6.81 -0.88
N ASN A 47 7.94 -6.82 -0.48
CA ASN A 47 6.81 -7.04 -1.35
C ASN A 47 5.65 -6.11 -0.96
N ILE A 48 5.01 -5.51 -1.95
CA ILE A 48 3.84 -4.64 -1.82
C ILE A 48 2.58 -5.15 -2.54
N ASP A 49 2.54 -6.42 -2.94
CA ASP A 49 1.40 -7.07 -3.62
C ASP A 49 0.10 -6.96 -2.81
N ALA A 50 0.19 -6.84 -1.49
CA ALA A 50 -0.97 -6.57 -0.62
C ALA A 50 -1.74 -5.31 -1.02
N LEU A 51 -1.12 -4.38 -1.76
CA LEU A 51 -1.75 -3.13 -2.22
C LEU A 51 -2.44 -3.27 -3.58
N GLU A 52 -2.41 -4.44 -4.24
CA GLU A 52 -2.96 -4.63 -5.60
C GLU A 52 -4.45 -4.24 -5.72
N ASP A 53 -5.22 -4.47 -4.65
CA ASP A 53 -6.66 -4.22 -4.61
C ASP A 53 -7.03 -2.87 -3.97
N GLN A 54 -6.05 -2.07 -3.53
CA GLN A 54 -6.24 -0.72 -2.97
C GLN A 54 -6.53 0.31 -4.07
N THR A 55 -7.65 0.12 -4.79
CA THR A 55 -8.08 0.97 -5.92
C THR A 55 -8.38 2.43 -5.54
N SER A 56 -8.51 2.75 -4.25
CA SER A 56 -8.66 4.13 -3.77
C SER A 56 -7.34 4.85 -3.60
N LEU A 57 -6.20 4.15 -3.64
CA LEU A 57 -4.87 4.71 -3.38
C LEU A 57 -4.46 5.62 -4.55
N ARG A 58 -4.02 6.84 -4.22
CA ARG A 58 -3.62 7.88 -5.17
C ARG A 58 -2.15 8.26 -5.01
N GLU A 59 -1.63 8.14 -3.80
CA GLU A 59 -0.25 8.47 -3.47
C GLU A 59 0.37 7.35 -2.64
N LEU A 60 1.55 6.89 -3.06
CA LEU A 60 2.30 5.85 -2.37
C LEU A 60 3.78 6.23 -2.33
N TYR A 61 4.30 6.40 -1.11
CA TYR A 61 5.71 6.62 -0.85
C TYR A 61 6.30 5.34 -0.28
N PHE A 62 7.32 4.76 -0.92
CA PHE A 62 7.93 3.51 -0.47
C PHE A 62 9.44 3.47 -0.65
N SER A 63 10.06 4.61 -0.96
CA SER A 63 11.52 4.76 -1.01
C SER A 63 12.21 4.28 0.27
N ASP A 64 13.50 3.97 0.19
CA ASP A 64 14.27 3.41 1.31
C ASP A 64 13.67 2.12 1.91
N ASN A 65 13.20 1.23 1.04
CA ASN A 65 12.83 -0.16 1.33
C ASN A 65 13.64 -1.14 0.47
N TYR A 66 13.41 -2.44 0.65
CA TYR A 66 14.04 -3.51 -0.13
C TYR A 66 13.07 -4.12 -1.16
N ILE A 67 12.16 -3.30 -1.71
CA ILE A 67 11.03 -3.78 -2.52
C ILE A 67 11.51 -4.31 -3.87
N TYR A 68 11.07 -5.52 -4.21
CA TYR A 68 11.13 -6.06 -5.57
C TYR A 68 9.75 -5.93 -6.21
N ILE A 69 9.58 -4.99 -7.15
CA ILE A 69 8.29 -4.76 -7.81
C ILE A 69 8.06 -5.85 -8.85
N SER A 70 6.98 -6.63 -8.68
CA SER A 70 6.53 -7.58 -9.69
C SER A 70 5.98 -6.87 -10.93
N HIS A 71 6.17 -7.46 -12.12
CA HIS A 71 5.74 -6.83 -13.38
C HIS A 71 4.23 -6.55 -13.42
N SER A 72 3.40 -7.41 -12.82
CA SER A 72 1.95 -7.26 -12.77
C SER A 72 1.51 -6.06 -11.95
N LEU A 73 2.13 -5.84 -10.79
CA LEU A 73 1.83 -4.71 -9.94
C LEU A 73 2.25 -3.41 -10.64
N ASN A 74 3.48 -3.39 -11.19
CA ASN A 74 4.01 -2.26 -11.94
C ASN A 74 3.04 -1.78 -13.05
N PHE A 75 2.47 -2.71 -13.81
CA PHE A 75 1.51 -2.40 -14.87
C PHE A 75 0.23 -1.71 -14.35
N ARG A 76 -0.39 -2.23 -13.28
CA ARG A 76 -1.57 -1.60 -12.66
C ARG A 76 -1.26 -0.22 -12.10
N LEU A 77 -0.14 -0.15 -11.40
CA LEU A 77 0.39 1.06 -10.79
C LEU A 77 0.55 2.20 -11.81
N TYR A 78 0.98 1.89 -13.04
CA TYR A 78 0.98 2.85 -14.16
C TYR A 78 -0.41 3.19 -14.70
N GLN A 79 -1.33 2.22 -14.79
CA GLN A 79 -2.69 2.46 -15.29
C GLN A 79 -3.51 3.39 -14.39
N PHE A 80 -3.26 3.38 -13.08
CA PHE A 80 -4.01 4.19 -12.11
C PHE A 80 -3.43 5.59 -11.86
N GLY A 81 -2.36 5.99 -12.57
CA GLY A 81 -1.80 7.34 -12.46
C GLY A 81 -1.26 7.67 -11.06
N LEU A 82 -0.93 6.64 -10.28
CA LEU A 82 -0.32 6.76 -8.96
C LEU A 82 1.06 7.43 -9.07
N LEU A 83 1.30 8.42 -8.23
CA LEU A 83 2.59 9.10 -8.13
C LEU A 83 3.47 8.32 -7.14
N TYR A 84 4.62 7.81 -7.60
CA TYR A 84 5.60 7.13 -6.74
C TYR A 84 6.78 8.05 -6.46
N LEU A 85 7.12 8.19 -5.18
CA LEU A 85 8.20 9.03 -4.65
C LEU A 85 8.94 8.29 -3.53
#